data_AF-A0A9N8DTE9-F1
#
_entry.id   AF-A0A9N8DTE9-F1
#
_cell.length_a   1.000
_cell.length_b   1.000
_cell.length_c   1.000
_cell.angle_alpha   90.00
_cell.angle_beta   90.00
_cell.angle_gamma   90.00
#
_symmetry.space_group_name_H-M   'P 1'
#
loop_
_entity.id
_entity.type
_entity.pdbx_description
1 polymer ?
#
loop_
_entity_poly.entity_id
_entity_poly.type
_entity_poly.pdbx_seq_one_letter_code
_entity_poly.pdbx_strand_id
1 'polypeptide(L)' 'MDEKRHLAQLTKDGFNLGMPILMDGLDDRVDDLYGGMPVSLYVIDKDGIVQFQGLVGPIGFSVEAWEKAIQRLVPASDQ' A
#
# COMPACT_ATOMS: atom_id res chain seq x y z
N MET A 1 23.45 -4.50 -0.34
CA MET A 1 22.40 -5.51 -0.09
C MET A 1 21.91 -5.48 1.35
N ASP A 2 22.80 -5.31 2.32
CA ASP A 2 22.45 -5.35 3.74
C ASP A 2 21.72 -4.09 4.25
N GLU A 3 22.01 -2.93 3.66
CA GLU A 3 21.44 -1.65 4.10
C GLU A 3 19.92 -1.53 3.87
N LYS A 4 19.42 -1.86 2.66
CA LYS A 4 17.96 -1.87 2.40
C LYS A 4 17.25 -2.86 3.32
N ARG A 5 17.77 -4.08 3.49
CA ARG A 5 17.17 -5.09 4.39
C ARG A 5 17.17 -4.64 5.85
N HIS A 6 18.24 -3.99 6.30
CA HIS A 6 18.33 -3.42 7.64
C HIS A 6 17.29 -2.33 7.87
N LEU A 7 17.11 -1.43 6.90
CA LEU A 7 16.06 -0.40 6.95
C LEU A 7 14.65 -1.02 6.96
N ALA A 8 14.40 -2.05 6.15
CA ALA A 8 13.13 -2.78 6.17
C ALA A 8 12.82 -3.37 7.55
N GLN A 9 13.84 -3.96 8.18
CA GLN A 9 13.72 -4.56 9.50
C GLN A 9 13.40 -3.49 10.55
N LEU A 10 14.10 -2.35 10.53
CA LEU A 10 13.81 -1.21 11.40
C LEU A 10 12.40 -0.64 11.18
N THR A 11 11.95 -0.55 9.92
CA THR A 11 10.59 -0.12 9.59
C THR A 11 9.55 -1.12 10.08
N LYS A 12 9.79 -2.43 9.93
CA LYS A 12 8.88 -3.49 10.39
C LYS A 12 8.70 -3.43 11.91
N ASP A 13 9.79 -3.30 12.65
CA ASP A 13 9.78 -3.25 14.11
C ASP A 13 9.16 -1.95 14.63
N GLY A 14 9.28 -0.85 13.87
CA GLY A 14 8.71 0.46 14.23
C GLY A 14 7.22 0.62 13.94
N PHE A 15 6.65 -0.10 12.98
CA PHE A 15 5.29 0.17 12.49
C PHE A 15 4.18 -0.69 13.11
N ASN A 16 4.48 -1.77 13.84
CA ASN A 16 3.50 -2.68 14.50
C ASN A 16 2.19 -2.89 13.73
N LEU A 17 2.29 -3.00 12.40
CA LEU A 17 1.12 -3.22 11.56
C LEU A 17 0.75 -4.69 11.67
N GLY A 18 -0.53 -4.99 11.93
CA GLY A 18 -1.05 -6.36 11.97
C GLY A 18 -1.10 -7.06 10.60
N MET A 19 -0.45 -6.49 9.58
CA MET A 19 -0.45 -6.94 8.20
C MET A 19 0.98 -7.14 7.68
N PRO A 20 1.20 -8.03 6.69
CA PRO A 20 2.52 -8.24 6.10
C PRO A 20 3.08 -6.95 5.51
N ILE A 21 4.38 -6.72 5.71
CA ILE A 21 5.14 -5.66 5.05
C ILE A 21 6.07 -6.33 4.03
N LEU A 22 6.04 -5.85 2.80
CA LEU A 22 6.87 -6.33 1.70
C LEU A 22 7.80 -5.21 1.23
N MET A 23 8.95 -5.58 0.68
CA MET A 23 9.88 -4.65 0.03
C MET A 23 9.87 -4.93 -1.47
N ASP A 24 9.90 -3.88 -2.29
CA ASP A 24 10.07 -4.01 -3.74
C ASP A 24 11.41 -4.68 -4.10
N GLY A 25 11.46 -5.26 -5.30
CA GLY A 25 12.67 -5.80 -5.89
C GLY A 25 13.76 -4.74 -6.08
N LEU A 26 14.96 -5.19 -6.41
CA LEU A 26 16.08 -4.28 -6.72
C LEU A 26 15.92 -3.58 -8.07
N ASP A 27 14.99 -4.06 -8.89
CA ASP A 27 14.61 -3.50 -10.18
C ASP A 27 13.51 -2.44 -10.06
N ASP A 28 13.06 -2.10 -8.85
CA ASP A 28 12.03 -1.10 -8.55
C ASP A 28 10.74 -1.31 -9.38
N ARG A 29 10.44 -2.59 -9.71
CA ARG A 29 9.37 -2.96 -10.64
C ARG A 29 7.98 -2.57 -10.14
N VAL A 30 7.71 -2.67 -8.84
CA VAL A 30 6.40 -2.30 -8.30
C VAL A 30 6.25 -0.79 -8.35
N ASP A 31 7.29 -0.03 -8.04
CA ASP A 31 7.26 1.43 -8.16
C ASP A 31 7.07 1.88 -9.61
N ASP A 32 7.74 1.27 -10.58
CA ASP A 32 7.56 1.57 -12.01
C ASP A 32 6.12 1.31 -12.49
N LEU A 33 5.48 0.25 -11.99
CA LEU A 33 4.13 -0.14 -12.40
C LEU A 33 3.03 0.66 -11.68
N TYR A 34 3.26 1.07 -10.44
CA TYR A 34 2.25 1.68 -9.58
C TYR A 34 2.57 3.12 -9.16
N GLY A 35 3.70 3.71 -9.55
CA GLY A 35 4.07 5.09 -9.19
C GLY A 35 3.86 5.41 -7.71
N GLY A 36 4.50 4.63 -6.83
CA GLY A 36 4.27 4.65 -5.39
C GLY A 36 4.99 5.80 -4.66
N MET A 37 5.95 6.45 -5.31
CA MET A 37 6.81 7.47 -4.72
C MET A 37 6.17 8.86 -4.63
N PRO A 38 6.17 9.56 -3.46
CA PRO A 38 6.77 9.14 -2.19
C PRO A 38 5.84 8.29 -1.31
N VAL A 39 4.53 8.35 -1.54
CA VAL A 39 3.53 7.43 -0.98
C VAL A 39 2.29 7.43 -1.86
N SER A 40 1.64 6.28 -2.04
CA SER A 40 0.34 6.16 -2.67
C SER A 40 -0.47 5.02 -2.05
N LEU A 41 -1.80 5.14 -2.08
CA LEU A 41 -2.74 4.13 -1.59
C LEU A 41 -3.48 3.51 -2.77
N TYR A 42 -3.59 2.19 -2.75
CA TYR A 42 -4.31 1.42 -3.77
C TYR A 42 -5.36 0.53 -3.12
N VAL A 43 -6.45 0.27 -3.86
CA VAL A 43 -7.35 -0.85 -3.61
C VAL A 43 -7.42 -1.68 -4.88
N ILE A 44 -7.07 -2.96 -4.77
CA ILE A 44 -7.12 -3.94 -5.85
C ILE A 44 -8.11 -5.01 -5.43
N ASP A 45 -9.05 -5.37 -6.30
CA ASP A 45 -10.02 -6.42 -6.01
C ASP A 45 -9.46 -7.84 -6.19
N LYS A 46 -10.28 -8.85 -5.89
CA LYS A 46 -9.91 -10.27 -6.00
C LYS A 46 -9.56 -10.72 -7.43
N ASP A 47 -10.00 -9.97 -8.43
CA ASP A 47 -9.77 -10.25 -9.85
C ASP A 47 -8.54 -9.48 -10.38
N GLY A 48 -7.84 -8.75 -9.51
CA GLY A 48 -6.62 -8.00 -9.83
C GLY A 48 -6.88 -6.62 -10.43
N ILE A 49 -8.11 -6.12 -10.37
CA ILE A 49 -8.48 -4.82 -10.95
C ILE A 49 -8.27 -3.71 -9.91
N VAL A 50 -7.63 -2.62 -10.33
CA VAL A 50 -7.46 -1.42 -9.49
C VAL A 50 -8.79 -0.68 -9.40
N GLN A 51 -9.38 -0.71 -8.21
CA GLN A 51 -10.66 -0.06 -7.89
C GLN A 51 -10.47 1.33 -7.29
N PHE A 52 -9.27 1.61 -6.77
CA PHE A 52 -8.87 2.91 -6.28
C PHE A 52 -7.37 3.11 -6.44
N GLN A 53 -7.01 4.29 -6.93
CA GLN A 53 -5.64 4.81 -6.98
C GLN A 53 -5.63 6.19 -6.36
N GLY A 54 -4.92 6.33 -5.25
CA GLY A 54 -4.70 7.61 -4.58
C GLY A 54 -3.79 8.52 -5.41
N LEU A 55 -3.91 9.83 -5.18
CA LEU A 55 -2.93 10.77 -5.72
C LEU A 55 -1.60 10.60 -4.99
N VAL A 56 -0.52 10.87 -5.70
CA VAL A 56 0.84 10.69 -5.19
C VAL A 56 1.19 11.75 -4.15
N GLY A 57 1.79 11.31 -3.03
CA GLY A 57 2.38 12.16 -2.01
C GLY A 57 1.42 12.65 -0.92
N PRO A 58 1.91 13.44 0.06
CA PRO A 58 1.14 13.80 1.26
C PRO A 58 -0.16 14.54 0.98
N ILE A 59 -0.23 15.27 -0.13
CA ILE A 59 -1.43 15.99 -0.57
C ILE A 59 -2.50 15.00 -1.08
N GLY A 60 -2.07 13.92 -1.71
CA GLY A 60 -2.93 12.89 -2.27
C GLY A 60 -3.27 11.73 -1.33
N PHE A 61 -2.59 11.66 -0.19
CA PHE A 61 -2.76 10.62 0.80
C PHE A 61 -4.04 10.83 1.61
N SER A 62 -5.11 10.13 1.23
CA SER A 62 -6.40 10.17 1.91
C SER A 62 -6.82 8.78 2.38
N VAL A 63 -6.68 8.53 3.68
CA VAL A 63 -7.14 7.29 4.33
C VAL A 63 -8.67 7.17 4.25
N GLU A 64 -9.39 8.28 4.38
CA GLU A 64 -10.86 8.28 4.29
C GLU A 64 -11.35 7.84 2.90
N ALA A 65 -10.74 8.37 1.81
CA ALA A 65 -11.11 7.97 0.45
C ALA A 65 -10.77 6.49 0.19
N TRP A 66 -9.63 6.04 0.70
CA TRP A 66 -9.18 4.65 0.61
C TRP A 66 -10.13 3.69 1.36
N GLU A 67 -10.52 4.03 2.60
CA GLU A 67 -11.46 3.23 3.39
C GLU A 67 -12.83 3.11 2.70
N LYS A 68 -13.37 4.22 2.17
CA LYS A 68 -14.62 4.20 1.40
C LYS A 68 -14.52 3.30 0.17
N ALA A 69 -13.37 3.25 -0.49
CA ALA A 69 -13.16 2.37 -1.63
C ALA A 69 -13.17 0.88 -1.21
N ILE A 70 -12.55 0.54 -0.07
CA ILE A 70 -12.58 -0.83 0.49
C ILE A 70 -14.02 -1.23 0.83
N GLN A 71 -14.76 -0.38 1.55
CA GLN A 71 -16.14 -0.66 1.99
C GLN A 71 -17.10 -0.90 0.83
N ARG A 72 -16.84 -0.32 -0.35
CA ARG A 72 -17.63 -0.56 -1.58
C ARG A 72 -17.44 -1.97 -2.14
N LEU A 73 -16.26 -2.55 -1.94
CA LEU A 73 -15.90 -3.88 -2.47
C LEU A 73 -16.22 -5.00 -1.47
N VAL A 74 -16.07 -4.70 -0.19
CA VAL A 74 -16.38 -5.61 0.91
C VAL A 74 -17.39 -4.88 1.79
N PRO A 75 -18.70 -5.00 1.51
CA PRO A 75 -19.71 -4.55 2.46
C PRO A 75 -19.42 -5.23 3.79
N ALA A 76 -19.55 -4.50 4.89
CA ALA A 76 -19.40 -5.07 6.22
C ALA A 76 -20.20 -6.38 6.28
N SER A 77 -19.51 -7.50 6.50
CA SER A 77 -20.20 -8.74 6.82
C SER A 77 -20.90 -8.47 8.14
N ASP A 78 -22.24 -8.59 8.15
CA ASP A 78 -23.01 -8.59 9.40
C ASP A 78 -22.31 -9.57 10.35
N GLN A 79 -21.72 -9.04 11.42
CA GLN A 79 -21.25 -9.81 12.56
C GLN A 79 -22.44 -10.13 13.46
#